data_AF-A0A2P9EWU4-F1
#
_entry.id   AF-A0A2P9EWU4-F1
#
_cell.length_a   1.000
_cell.length_b   1.000
_cell.length_c   1.000
_cell.angle_alpha   90.00
_cell.angle_beta   90.00
_cell.angle_gamma   90.00
#
_symmetry.space_group_name_H-M   'P 1'
#
loop_
_entity.id
_entity.type
_entity.pdbx_description
1 polymer ?
#
loop_
_entity_poly.entity_id
_entity_poly.type
_entity_poly.pdbx_seq_one_letter_code
_entity_poly.pdbx_strand_id
1 'polypeptide(L)'
;MGRLRRMTRRFRRTDPEQDLQHWFEVGDDGRVLRQISFRGGGPAALVAAAPAEREEVRQVGGGLAVQLYEVVYGTAWPGPVVEPADAVPVTELEFTLAWGRARSHRQCDVRHDSGPVPVGARLPGTFAVSPWAPGATGVLVDLGLSVPGFVDALILLRAECPWPPEGTPAVFEVIDIRVGNSACQLRLRPTATPAPGEPWPSPAPR
;
A
#
# COMPACT_ATOMS: atom_id res chain seq x y z
N MET A 1 6.51 5.74 38.97
CA MET A 1 6.90 4.70 38.00
C MET A 1 7.39 5.41 36.73
N GLY A 2 8.70 5.61 36.58
CA GLY A 2 9.25 6.34 35.45
C GLY A 2 9.04 5.56 34.16
N ARG A 3 8.45 6.18 33.13
CA ARG A 3 8.49 5.63 31.76
C ARG A 3 9.96 5.51 31.39
N LEU A 4 10.50 4.29 31.29
CA LEU A 4 11.75 4.07 30.56
C LEU A 4 11.54 4.67 29.17
N ARG A 5 12.33 5.67 28.84
CA ARG A 5 12.37 6.25 27.49
C ARG A 5 12.97 5.16 26.61
N ARG A 6 12.13 4.44 25.85
CA ARG A 6 12.61 3.47 24.85
C ARG A 6 13.59 4.20 23.95
N MET A 7 14.85 3.79 23.93
CA MET A 7 15.82 4.42 23.05
C MET A 7 15.65 3.77 21.67
N THR A 8 15.73 4.61 20.66
CA THR A 8 15.76 4.16 19.27
C THR A 8 17.13 4.48 18.72
N ARG A 9 17.71 3.52 18.00
CA ARG A 9 18.95 3.72 17.27
C ARG A 9 18.65 3.74 15.79
N ARG A 10 19.36 4.60 15.07
CA ARG A 10 19.19 4.79 13.64
C ARG A 10 20.55 4.80 12.99
N PHE A 11 20.70 3.95 11.99
CA PHE A 11 21.94 3.83 11.25
C PHE A 11 21.66 3.37 9.83
N ARG A 12 22.63 3.58 8.95
CA ARG A 12 22.65 3.02 7.61
C ARG A 12 23.88 2.16 7.41
N ARG A 13 23.75 1.13 6.60
CA ARG A 13 24.86 0.27 6.17
C ARG A 13 24.76 -0.02 4.68
N THR A 14 25.90 -0.22 4.05
CA THR A 14 25.98 -0.63 2.65
C THR A 14 26.17 -2.13 2.59
N ASP A 15 25.40 -2.80 1.75
CA ASP A 15 25.61 -4.19 1.34
C ASP A 15 26.15 -4.16 -0.10
N PRO A 16 27.47 -4.24 -0.29
CA PRO A 16 28.09 -4.13 -1.60
C PRO A 16 27.83 -5.35 -2.49
N GLU A 17 27.55 -6.52 -1.91
CA GLU A 17 27.28 -7.74 -2.67
C GLU A 17 25.93 -7.66 -3.39
N GLN A 18 24.96 -7.02 -2.74
CA GLN A 18 23.62 -6.83 -3.28
C GLN A 18 23.40 -5.47 -3.93
N ASP A 19 24.41 -4.59 -3.90
CA ASP A 19 24.31 -3.18 -4.31
C ASP A 19 23.14 -2.46 -3.60
N LEU A 20 23.04 -2.67 -2.28
CA LEU A 20 21.98 -2.11 -1.45
C LEU A 20 22.52 -1.17 -0.38
N GLN A 21 21.75 -0.13 -0.08
CA GLN A 21 21.94 0.66 1.12
C GLN A 21 20.73 0.50 2.04
N HIS A 22 20.95 -0.10 3.20
CA HIS A 22 19.91 -0.30 4.20
C HIS A 22 19.96 0.81 5.23
N TRP A 23 18.78 1.31 5.60
CA TRP A 23 18.60 2.23 6.72
C TRP A 23 17.68 1.56 7.71
N PHE A 24 18.09 1.52 8.97
CA PHE A 24 17.32 0.91 10.05
C PHE A 24 16.98 1.94 11.10
N GLU A 25 15.77 1.87 11.60
CA GLU A 25 15.42 2.32 12.94
C GLU A 25 15.14 1.07 13.78
N VAL A 26 15.89 0.89 14.85
CA VAL A 26 15.78 -0.27 15.74
C VAL A 26 15.46 0.15 17.16
N GLY A 27 14.77 -0.74 17.88
CA GLY A 27 14.58 -0.63 19.32
C GLY A 27 15.82 -1.03 20.12
N ASP A 28 15.71 -0.89 21.44
CA ASP A 28 16.76 -1.29 22.39
C ASP A 28 17.13 -2.77 22.30
N ASP A 29 16.16 -3.63 21.98
CA ASP A 29 16.33 -5.07 21.78
C ASP A 29 16.86 -5.45 20.39
N GLY A 30 17.22 -4.47 19.57
CA GLY A 30 17.71 -4.65 18.19
C GLY A 30 16.60 -4.99 17.19
N ARG A 31 15.33 -5.09 17.60
CA ARG A 31 14.23 -5.34 16.66
C ARG A 31 14.04 -4.15 15.73
N VAL A 32 13.81 -4.45 14.46
CA VAL A 32 13.53 -3.44 13.44
C VAL A 32 12.14 -2.83 13.70
N LEU A 33 12.13 -1.51 13.86
CA LEU A 33 10.90 -0.71 13.92
C LEU A 33 10.52 -0.24 12.52
N ARG A 34 11.50 0.24 11.75
CA ARG A 34 11.36 0.67 10.35
C ARG A 34 12.61 0.33 9.56
N GLN A 35 12.44 -0.08 8.31
CA GLN A 35 13.52 -0.32 7.36
C GLN A 35 13.28 0.40 6.05
N ILE A 36 14.35 1.00 5.54
CA ILE A 36 14.43 1.46 4.16
C ILE A 36 15.54 0.68 3.46
N SER A 37 15.38 0.36 2.19
CA SER A 37 16.46 -0.20 1.38
C SER A 37 16.42 0.42 0.00
N PHE A 38 17.53 1.02 -0.40
CA PHE A 38 17.72 1.63 -1.72
C PHE A 38 18.65 0.78 -2.57
N ARG A 39 18.41 0.74 -3.89
CA ARG A 39 19.36 0.17 -4.85
C ARG A 39 20.41 1.21 -5.24
N GLY A 40 21.69 0.83 -5.22
CA GLY A 40 22.79 1.60 -5.81
C GLY A 40 22.95 3.03 -5.31
N GLY A 41 22.71 3.30 -4.02
CA GLY A 41 22.76 4.65 -3.44
C GLY A 41 21.77 5.67 -4.04
N GLY A 42 20.90 5.24 -4.95
CA GLY A 42 19.93 6.08 -5.65
C GLY A 42 18.61 6.25 -4.90
N PRO A 43 17.68 7.06 -5.43
CA PRO A 43 16.40 7.34 -4.77
C PRO A 43 15.39 6.17 -4.86
N ALA A 44 15.67 5.14 -5.65
CA ALA A 44 14.78 4.01 -5.89
C ALA A 44 14.72 3.07 -4.67
N ALA A 45 13.70 3.26 -3.83
CA ALA A 45 13.45 2.39 -2.70
C ALA A 45 12.89 1.03 -3.15
N LEU A 46 13.47 -0.04 -2.62
CA LEU A 46 12.99 -1.42 -2.72
C LEU A 46 12.18 -1.83 -1.50
N VAL A 47 12.55 -1.33 -0.32
CA VAL A 47 11.87 -1.59 0.95
C VAL A 47 11.61 -0.25 1.66
N ALA A 48 10.42 -0.11 2.22
CA ALA A 48 9.98 1.00 3.08
C ALA A 48 8.96 0.47 4.10
N ALA A 49 9.36 -0.56 4.84
CA ALA A 49 8.47 -1.41 5.62
C ALA A 49 8.68 -1.26 7.14
N ALA A 50 7.59 -1.42 7.88
CA ALA A 50 7.54 -1.39 9.33
C ALA A 50 6.87 -2.68 9.83
N PRO A 51 7.57 -3.56 10.57
CA PRO A 51 7.01 -4.84 11.01
C PRO A 51 5.72 -4.71 11.84
N ALA A 52 5.61 -3.67 12.66
CA ALA A 52 4.41 -3.40 13.45
C ALA A 52 3.21 -3.06 12.55
N GLU A 53 3.38 -2.17 11.57
CA GLU A 53 2.32 -1.81 10.61
C GLU A 53 1.87 -3.02 9.79
N ARG A 54 2.81 -3.89 9.37
CA ARG A 54 2.49 -5.14 8.67
C ARG A 54 1.62 -6.07 9.52
N GLU A 55 1.89 -6.13 10.82
CA GLU A 55 1.08 -6.94 11.74
C GLU A 55 -0.29 -6.33 12.00
N GLU A 56 -0.38 -5.00 12.11
CA GLU A 56 -1.68 -4.31 12.17
C GLU A 56 -2.51 -4.57 10.90
N VAL A 57 -1.89 -4.50 9.72
CA VAL A 57 -2.52 -4.84 8.44
C VAL A 57 -3.02 -6.29 8.44
N ARG A 58 -2.25 -7.23 9.01
CA ARG A 58 -2.67 -8.63 9.18
C ARG A 58 -3.93 -8.74 10.04
N GLN A 59 -3.97 -8.03 11.16
CA GLN A 59 -5.10 -8.06 12.08
C GLN A 59 -6.38 -7.51 11.44
N VAL A 60 -6.26 -6.48 10.59
CA VAL A 60 -7.41 -5.84 9.94
C VAL A 60 -7.86 -6.62 8.69
N GLY A 61 -6.94 -6.96 7.78
CA GLY A 61 -7.28 -7.48 6.44
C GLY A 61 -6.79 -8.90 6.14
N GLY A 62 -6.22 -9.59 7.14
CA GLY A 62 -5.77 -10.98 7.03
C GLY A 62 -4.55 -11.17 6.13
N GLY A 63 -4.39 -12.40 5.63
CA GLY A 63 -3.22 -12.79 4.83
C GLY A 63 -3.10 -12.06 3.49
N LEU A 64 -4.21 -11.77 2.81
CA LEU A 64 -4.19 -11.01 1.56
C LEU A 64 -3.66 -9.59 1.76
N ALA A 65 -4.09 -8.91 2.83
CA ALA A 65 -3.61 -7.56 3.12
C ALA A 65 -2.11 -7.52 3.42
N VAL A 66 -1.57 -8.56 4.10
CA VAL A 66 -0.12 -8.70 4.29
C VAL A 66 0.62 -8.83 2.95
N GLN A 67 0.10 -9.64 2.03
CA GLN A 67 0.73 -9.81 0.72
C GLN A 67 0.70 -8.49 -0.08
N LEU A 68 -0.41 -7.75 -0.04
CA LEU A 68 -0.49 -6.42 -0.67
C LEU A 68 0.47 -5.41 -0.02
N TYR A 69 0.58 -5.42 1.31
CA TYR A 69 1.55 -4.61 2.05
C TYR A 69 2.98 -4.89 1.58
N GLU A 70 3.36 -6.16 1.46
CA GLU A 70 4.71 -6.57 1.03
C GLU A 70 4.96 -6.25 -0.44
N VAL A 71 3.94 -6.33 -1.30
CA VAL A 71 4.03 -5.85 -2.70
C VAL A 71 4.31 -4.36 -2.73
N VAL A 72 3.60 -3.56 -1.92
CA VAL A 72 3.77 -2.10 -1.91
C VAL A 72 5.07 -1.68 -1.23
N TYR A 73 5.35 -2.15 -0.02
CA TYR A 73 6.47 -1.64 0.79
C TYR A 73 7.66 -2.58 0.94
N GLY A 74 7.62 -3.76 0.32
CA GLY A 74 8.66 -4.77 0.46
C GLY A 74 8.57 -5.52 1.78
N THR A 75 9.44 -6.52 1.93
CA THR A 75 9.55 -7.30 3.16
C THR A 75 10.67 -6.75 4.03
N ALA A 76 10.34 -6.41 5.27
CA ALA A 76 11.33 -5.99 6.26
C ALA A 76 12.22 -7.17 6.69
N TRP A 77 13.37 -6.85 7.25
CA TRP A 77 14.33 -7.80 7.79
C TRP A 77 13.65 -8.69 8.83
N PRO A 78 13.79 -10.04 8.73
CA PRO A 78 12.94 -10.98 9.48
C PRO A 78 13.32 -11.14 10.97
N GLY A 79 14.12 -10.24 11.55
CA GLY A 79 14.63 -10.41 12.90
C GLY A 79 15.40 -9.20 13.45
N PRO A 80 16.03 -9.34 14.62
CA PRO A 80 16.87 -8.29 15.19
C PRO A 80 18.08 -8.03 14.29
N VAL A 81 18.53 -6.78 14.27
CA VAL A 81 19.72 -6.34 13.54
C VAL A 81 20.75 -5.90 14.56
N VAL A 82 21.94 -6.49 14.46
CA VAL A 82 23.13 -6.00 15.17
C VAL A 82 23.75 -4.91 14.32
N GLU A 83 23.95 -3.74 14.90
CA GLU A 83 24.62 -2.61 14.24
C GLU A 83 26.09 -3.00 13.96
N PRO A 84 26.49 -3.11 12.67
CA PRO A 84 27.85 -3.48 12.34
C PRO A 84 28.82 -2.32 12.61
N ALA A 85 30.11 -2.61 12.74
CA ALA A 85 31.12 -1.61 13.11
C ALA A 85 31.31 -0.51 12.03
N ASP A 86 30.96 -0.79 10.79
CA ASP A 86 31.00 0.13 9.65
C ASP A 86 29.66 0.87 9.43
N ALA A 87 28.68 0.68 10.32
CA ALA A 87 27.43 1.41 10.28
C ALA A 87 27.65 2.91 10.44
N VAL A 88 26.92 3.69 9.66
CA VAL A 88 26.92 5.14 9.76
C VAL A 88 25.69 5.56 10.57
N PRO A 89 25.84 6.24 11.73
CA PRO A 89 24.72 6.77 12.48
C PRO A 89 23.88 7.74 11.64
N VAL A 90 22.57 7.72 11.84
CA VAL A 90 21.62 8.57 11.13
C VAL A 90 20.78 9.35 12.15
N THR A 91 20.61 10.65 11.93
CA THR A 91 19.76 11.46 12.81
C THR A 91 18.28 11.15 12.62
N GLU A 92 17.44 11.54 13.58
CA GLU A 92 15.98 11.39 13.46
C GLU A 92 15.41 12.09 12.23
N LEU A 93 15.88 13.31 11.97
CA LEU A 93 15.40 14.13 10.86
C LEU A 93 15.78 13.49 9.52
N GLU A 94 17.03 13.07 9.36
CA GLU A 94 17.49 12.40 8.14
C GLU A 94 16.69 11.12 7.87
N PHE A 95 16.50 10.28 8.89
CA PHE A 95 15.71 9.06 8.75
C PHE A 95 14.25 9.37 8.38
N THR A 96 13.63 10.37 9.03
CA THR A 96 12.24 10.75 8.76
C THR A 96 12.05 11.23 7.33
N LEU A 97 12.98 12.04 6.81
CA LEU A 97 12.95 12.51 5.43
C LEU A 97 13.20 11.38 4.43
N ALA A 98 14.13 10.48 4.72
CA ALA A 98 14.38 9.30 3.89
C ALA A 98 13.16 8.36 3.88
N TRP A 99 12.53 8.15 5.04
CA TRP A 99 11.33 7.32 5.21
C TRP A 99 10.16 7.87 4.40
N GLY A 100 9.84 9.16 4.53
CA GLY A 100 8.77 9.78 3.77
C GLY A 100 8.97 9.67 2.27
N ARG A 101 10.20 9.91 1.79
CA ARG A 101 10.56 9.75 0.37
C ARG A 101 10.43 8.31 -0.10
N ALA A 102 10.96 7.35 0.65
CA ALA A 102 10.89 5.94 0.30
C ALA A 102 9.45 5.43 0.25
N ARG A 103 8.62 5.80 1.24
CA ARG A 103 7.18 5.47 1.26
C ARG A 103 6.44 6.08 0.08
N SER A 104 6.67 7.36 -0.21
CA SER A 104 6.07 8.03 -1.36
C SER A 104 6.48 7.36 -2.68
N HIS A 105 7.76 7.09 -2.88
CA HIS A 105 8.26 6.40 -4.07
C HIS A 105 7.59 5.03 -4.25
N ARG A 106 7.61 4.19 -3.20
CA ARG A 106 6.96 2.87 -3.24
C ARG A 106 5.46 2.95 -3.51
N GLN A 107 4.77 3.93 -2.94
CA GLN A 107 3.31 4.06 -3.04
C GLN A 107 2.84 4.73 -4.34
N CYS A 108 3.63 5.63 -4.93
CA CYS A 108 3.20 6.49 -6.04
C CYS A 108 3.95 6.25 -7.35
N ASP A 109 5.23 5.92 -7.29
CA ASP A 109 6.11 5.86 -8.47
C ASP A 109 6.33 4.42 -8.95
N VAL A 110 6.20 3.44 -8.05
CA VAL A 110 6.31 2.02 -8.38
C VAL A 110 4.96 1.49 -8.86
N ARG A 111 4.97 0.87 -10.04
CA ARG A 111 3.82 0.12 -10.54
C ARG A 111 3.84 -1.30 -9.96
N HIS A 112 2.76 -1.68 -9.30
CA HIS A 112 2.62 -2.97 -8.62
C HIS A 112 2.04 -4.05 -9.56
N ASP A 113 2.84 -4.50 -10.52
CA ASP A 113 2.45 -5.43 -11.60
C ASP A 113 2.57 -6.92 -11.25
N SER A 114 2.89 -7.25 -9.99
CA SER A 114 3.05 -8.61 -9.48
C SER A 114 2.32 -8.80 -8.14
N GLY A 115 2.24 -10.05 -7.67
CA GLY A 115 1.57 -10.42 -6.43
C GLY A 115 0.18 -11.01 -6.64
N PRO A 116 -0.64 -11.13 -5.58
CA PRO A 116 -1.93 -11.84 -5.63
C PRO A 116 -2.98 -11.10 -6.46
N VAL A 117 -2.87 -9.77 -6.56
CA VAL A 117 -3.80 -8.90 -7.29
C VAL A 117 -2.99 -7.80 -7.99
N PRO A 118 -2.33 -8.10 -9.12
CA PRO A 118 -1.47 -7.14 -9.80
C PRO A 118 -2.28 -6.01 -10.47
N VAL A 119 -1.67 -4.84 -10.63
CA VAL A 119 -2.22 -3.75 -11.45
C VAL A 119 -2.47 -4.25 -12.88
N GLY A 120 -3.67 -4.01 -13.39
CA GLY A 120 -4.19 -4.52 -14.66
C GLY A 120 -5.05 -5.77 -14.51
N ALA A 121 -5.06 -6.44 -13.34
CA ALA A 121 -5.96 -7.56 -13.07
C ALA A 121 -7.43 -7.11 -13.16
N ARG A 122 -8.29 -8.02 -13.63
CA ARG A 122 -9.73 -7.80 -13.72
C ARG A 122 -10.47 -8.62 -12.68
N LEU A 123 -11.26 -7.96 -11.84
CA LEU A 123 -12.03 -8.58 -10.77
C LEU A 123 -13.52 -8.30 -10.96
N PRO A 124 -14.40 -9.31 -10.82
CA PRO A 124 -15.81 -9.05 -10.64
C PRO A 124 -16.03 -8.39 -9.26
N GLY A 125 -17.04 -7.55 -9.16
CA GLY A 125 -17.43 -6.96 -7.90
C GLY A 125 -18.80 -6.31 -7.97
N THR A 126 -19.20 -5.72 -6.87
CA THR A 126 -20.49 -5.03 -6.75
C THR A 126 -20.28 -3.69 -6.06
N PHE A 127 -20.85 -2.63 -6.62
CA PHE A 127 -20.83 -1.32 -5.97
C PHE A 127 -21.60 -1.38 -4.64
N ALA A 128 -20.98 -0.91 -3.56
CA ALA A 128 -21.55 -0.90 -2.21
C ALA A 128 -21.87 0.54 -1.74
N VAL A 129 -22.68 0.68 -0.68
CA VAL A 129 -22.95 1.99 -0.08
C VAL A 129 -21.63 2.69 0.26
N SER A 130 -21.51 3.91 -0.25
CA SER A 130 -20.47 4.82 0.19
C SER A 130 -21.00 5.63 1.38
N PRO A 131 -20.22 5.84 2.45
CA PRO A 131 -20.64 6.66 3.58
C PRO A 131 -20.76 8.16 3.23
N TRP A 132 -20.36 8.54 2.02
CA TRP A 132 -20.38 9.93 1.53
C TRP A 132 -21.44 10.10 0.44
N ALA A 133 -21.89 11.36 0.26
CA ALA A 133 -22.78 11.71 -0.84
C ALA A 133 -22.14 11.41 -2.22
N PRO A 134 -22.94 11.07 -3.24
CA PRO A 134 -22.45 10.87 -4.60
C PRO A 134 -21.55 12.01 -5.09
N GLY A 135 -20.44 11.67 -5.73
CA GLY A 135 -19.47 12.63 -6.28
C GLY A 135 -18.48 13.24 -5.27
N ALA A 136 -18.61 12.96 -3.96
CA ALA A 136 -17.72 13.55 -2.96
C ALA A 136 -16.29 12.98 -2.97
N THR A 137 -16.15 11.66 -3.01
CA THR A 137 -14.85 10.97 -2.90
C THR A 137 -14.75 9.76 -3.83
N GLY A 138 -15.77 8.90 -3.83
CA GLY A 138 -15.81 7.68 -4.62
C GLY A 138 -16.79 6.66 -4.08
N VAL A 139 -16.73 5.45 -4.63
CA VAL A 139 -17.64 4.34 -4.28
C VAL A 139 -16.82 3.14 -3.82
N LEU A 140 -17.26 2.52 -2.73
CA LEU A 140 -16.71 1.24 -2.28
C LEU A 140 -17.20 0.12 -3.20
N VAL A 141 -16.36 -0.88 -3.40
CA VAL A 141 -16.70 -2.07 -4.18
C VAL A 141 -16.47 -3.29 -3.30
N ASP A 142 -17.51 -4.10 -3.16
CA ASP A 142 -17.38 -5.44 -2.62
C ASP A 142 -16.82 -6.36 -3.71
N LEU A 143 -15.65 -6.94 -3.43
CA LEU A 143 -14.94 -7.86 -4.33
C LEU A 143 -15.05 -9.32 -3.84
N GLY A 144 -15.72 -9.58 -2.72
CA GLY A 144 -15.64 -10.86 -2.01
C GLY A 144 -14.24 -11.16 -1.45
N LEU A 145 -13.40 -10.14 -1.29
CA LEU A 145 -12.05 -10.23 -0.74
C LEU A 145 -12.02 -9.60 0.66
N SER A 146 -11.03 -9.99 1.48
CA SER A 146 -10.80 -9.38 2.80
C SER A 146 -10.27 -7.94 2.75
N VAL A 147 -10.08 -7.39 1.54
CA VAL A 147 -9.55 -6.05 1.29
C VAL A 147 -10.56 -5.30 0.42
N PRO A 148 -10.96 -4.06 0.80
CA PRO A 148 -11.98 -3.31 0.07
C PRO A 148 -11.47 -2.84 -1.29
N GLY A 149 -12.38 -2.84 -2.28
CA GLY A 149 -12.21 -2.12 -3.53
C GLY A 149 -12.73 -0.69 -3.44
N PHE A 150 -12.18 0.22 -4.24
CA PHE A 150 -12.65 1.60 -4.31
C PHE A 150 -12.47 2.19 -5.71
N VAL A 151 -13.54 2.79 -6.22
CA VAL A 151 -13.53 3.59 -7.45
C VAL A 151 -13.54 5.07 -7.09
N ASP A 152 -12.57 5.82 -7.60
CA ASP A 152 -12.48 7.26 -7.40
C ASP A 152 -13.63 8.00 -8.10
N ALA A 153 -14.22 9.00 -7.44
CA ALA A 153 -15.28 9.81 -8.03
C ALA A 153 -14.84 10.44 -9.36
N LEU A 154 -13.58 10.86 -9.46
CA LEU A 154 -13.05 11.48 -10.67
C LEU A 154 -13.06 10.51 -11.87
N ILE A 155 -12.93 9.21 -11.65
CA ILE A 155 -13.02 8.21 -12.72
C ILE A 155 -14.45 8.19 -13.30
N LEU A 156 -15.47 8.22 -12.43
CA LEU A 156 -16.87 8.20 -12.83
C LEU A 156 -17.28 9.54 -13.47
N LEU A 157 -16.86 10.66 -12.90
CA LEU A 157 -17.13 12.00 -13.43
C LEU A 157 -16.53 12.19 -14.83
N ARG A 158 -15.31 11.71 -15.07
CA ARG A 158 -14.66 11.77 -16.39
C ARG A 158 -15.32 10.86 -17.43
N ALA A 159 -15.99 9.80 -17.00
CA ALA A 159 -16.76 8.94 -17.88
C ALA A 159 -18.16 9.50 -18.17
N GLU A 160 -18.54 10.63 -17.56
CA GLU A 160 -19.86 11.28 -17.68
C GLU A 160 -21.03 10.31 -17.39
N CYS A 161 -20.78 9.26 -16.61
CA CYS A 161 -21.76 8.24 -16.30
C CYS A 161 -22.54 8.59 -15.02
N PRO A 162 -23.82 8.18 -14.91
CA PRO A 162 -24.55 8.30 -13.66
C PRO A 162 -23.85 7.54 -12.54
N TRP A 163 -23.98 8.02 -11.31
CA TRP A 163 -23.47 7.32 -10.14
C TRP A 163 -24.10 5.92 -10.07
N PRO A 164 -23.32 4.85 -9.84
CA PRO A 164 -23.86 3.50 -9.81
C PRO A 164 -24.81 3.33 -8.62
N PRO A 165 -26.00 2.73 -8.82
CA PRO A 165 -26.81 2.24 -7.72
C PRO A 165 -26.04 1.22 -6.87
N GLU A 166 -26.33 1.18 -5.57
CA GLU A 166 -25.87 0.08 -4.71
C GLU A 166 -26.32 -1.26 -5.28
N GLY A 167 -25.47 -2.28 -5.17
CA GLY A 167 -25.77 -3.62 -5.65
C GLY A 167 -25.51 -3.79 -7.15
N THR A 168 -25.08 -2.74 -7.86
CA THR A 168 -24.76 -2.82 -9.29
C THR A 168 -23.50 -3.68 -9.49
N PRO A 169 -23.60 -4.81 -10.19
CA PRO A 169 -22.46 -5.65 -10.48
C PRO A 169 -21.67 -5.09 -11.68
N ALA A 170 -20.35 -5.19 -11.63
CA ALA A 170 -19.47 -4.82 -12.75
C ALA A 170 -18.15 -5.61 -12.71
N VAL A 171 -17.37 -5.49 -13.79
CA VAL A 171 -15.98 -5.92 -13.83
C VAL A 171 -15.10 -4.70 -13.67
N PHE A 172 -14.08 -4.81 -12.82
CA PHE A 172 -13.18 -3.73 -12.47
C PHE A 172 -11.75 -4.11 -12.80
N GLU A 173 -11.01 -3.18 -13.39
CA GLU A 173 -9.56 -3.26 -13.50
C GLU A 173 -8.92 -2.66 -12.25
N VAL A 174 -7.94 -3.36 -11.69
CA VAL A 174 -7.09 -2.87 -10.62
C VAL A 174 -6.11 -1.86 -11.19
N ILE A 175 -6.21 -0.60 -10.80
CA ILE A 175 -5.34 0.47 -11.32
C ILE A 175 -4.23 0.84 -10.34
N ASP A 176 -4.42 0.57 -9.04
CA ASP A 176 -3.43 0.86 -8.00
C ASP A 176 -3.74 0.10 -6.70
N ILE A 177 -2.77 0.02 -5.79
CA ILE A 177 -2.88 -0.58 -4.46
C ILE A 177 -2.46 0.47 -3.44
N ARG A 178 -3.39 0.91 -2.59
CA ARG A 178 -3.12 1.89 -1.53
C ARG A 178 -2.95 1.21 -0.19
N VAL A 179 -1.94 1.60 0.55
CA VAL A 179 -1.69 1.15 1.92
C VAL A 179 -1.49 2.38 2.80
N GLY A 180 -2.44 2.62 3.71
CA GLY A 180 -2.43 3.76 4.63
C GLY A 180 -3.28 3.50 5.86
N ASN A 181 -2.92 4.09 7.00
CA ASN A 181 -3.57 3.89 8.30
C ASN A 181 -3.80 2.40 8.64
N SER A 182 -2.80 1.56 8.34
CA SER A 182 -2.81 0.11 8.60
C SER A 182 -3.90 -0.67 7.85
N ALA A 183 -4.45 -0.10 6.76
CA ALA A 183 -5.38 -0.77 5.86
C ALA A 183 -4.86 -0.77 4.42
N CYS A 184 -5.15 -1.86 3.71
CA CYS A 184 -4.97 -1.94 2.27
C CYS A 184 -6.30 -1.60 1.56
N GLN A 185 -6.22 -1.00 0.39
CA GLN A 185 -7.38 -0.76 -0.47
C GLN A 185 -6.97 -0.91 -1.93
N LEU A 186 -7.75 -1.67 -2.69
CA LEU A 186 -7.57 -1.78 -4.14
C LEU A 186 -8.26 -0.60 -4.81
N ARG A 187 -7.52 0.15 -5.63
CA ARG A 187 -8.07 1.23 -6.46
C ARG A 187 -8.48 0.64 -7.78
N LEU A 188 -9.71 0.95 -8.17
CA LEU A 188 -10.40 0.27 -9.26
C LEU A 188 -10.88 1.26 -10.31
N ARG A 189 -10.98 0.76 -11.54
CA ARG A 189 -11.68 1.40 -12.65
C ARG A 189 -12.68 0.41 -13.24
N PRO A 190 -13.97 0.76 -13.40
CA PRO A 190 -14.91 -0.10 -14.14
C PRO A 190 -14.42 -0.33 -15.57
N THR A 191 -14.46 -1.57 -16.07
CA THR A 191 -14.04 -1.87 -17.45
C THR A 191 -15.09 -1.47 -18.49
N ALA A 192 -16.32 -1.23 -18.04
CA ALA A 192 -17.41 -0.70 -18.83
C ALA A 192 -18.20 0.30 -17.98
N THR A 193 -18.62 1.40 -18.60
CA THR A 193 -19.53 2.40 -18.03
C THR A 193 -20.67 2.59 -19.02
N PRO A 194 -21.90 2.89 -18.54
CA PRO A 194 -23.00 3.18 -19.45
C PRO A 194 -22.73 4.48 -20.24
N ALA A 195 -23.36 4.59 -21.41
CA ALA A 195 -23.39 5.87 -22.12
C ALA A 195 -24.18 6.92 -21.29
N PRO A 196 -24.00 8.22 -21.56
CA PRO A 196 -24.76 9.26 -20.88
C PRO A 196 -26.27 9.01 -20.99
N GLY A 197 -26.95 8.87 -19.85
CA GLY A 197 -28.39 8.61 -19.78
C GLY A 197 -28.81 7.13 -19.84
N GLU A 198 -27.88 6.19 -20.03
CA GLU A 198 -28.16 4.76 -20.04
C GLU A 198 -27.94 4.11 -18.66
N PRO A 199 -28.66 3.02 -18.33
CA PRO A 199 -28.44 2.28 -17.09
C PRO A 199 -27.13 1.48 -17.12
N TRP A 200 -26.55 1.23 -15.95
CA TRP A 200 -25.32 0.46 -15.84
C TRP A 200 -25.43 -0.93 -16.48
N PRO A 201 -24.42 -1.35 -17.26
CA PRO A 201 -24.46 -2.64 -17.94
C PRO A 201 -24.45 -3.79 -16.93
N SER A 202 -25.43 -4.68 -17.04
CA SER A 202 -25.42 -5.94 -16.28
C SER A 202 -24.38 -6.88 -16.90
N PRO A 203 -23.53 -7.55 -16.10
CA PRO A 203 -22.68 -8.61 -16.61
C PRO A 203 -23.55 -9.69 -17.24
N ALA A 204 -23.18 -10.16 -18.43
CA ALA A 204 -23.84 -11.32 -19.03
C ALA A 204 -23.76 -12.51 -18.06
N PRO A 205 -24.84 -13.30 -17.89
CA PRO A 205 -24.78 -14.51 -17.09
C PRO A 205 -23.69 -15.43 -17.65
N ARG A 206 -22.84 -15.95 -16.75
CA ARG A 206 -21.83 -16.96 -17.08
C ARG A 206 -22.47 -18.33 -17.28
#